data_AF-A0A1G8Q4L2-F1
#
_entry.id   AF-A0A1G8Q4L2-F1
#
_cell.length_a   1.000
_cell.length_b   1.000
_cell.length_c   1.000
_cell.angle_alpha   90.00
_cell.angle_beta   90.00
_cell.angle_gamma   90.00
#
_symmetry.space_group_name_H-M   'P 1'
#
loop_
_entity.id
_entity.type
_entity.pdbx_description
1 polymer ?
#
loop_
_entity_poly.entity_id
_entity_poly.type
_entity_poly.pdbx_seq_one_letter_code
_entity_poly.pdbx_strand_id
1 'polypeptide(L)'
;MLRAAGPAALGRNTRRYPECGGYEVPGTTGIFKGATGLCHVAGFETGASTKEEVHPTVSNAENTASQVRDVIIVGSGPAGYTAAVYTARANLKPLLIAGSVTAGGELMNTTDVENFPGFPDGIMGPDLMENFEKQAARFGTEIQFEDVTELELEGDIKTVTIATGETFQARAVILSTGSAYRELGLENEKRLSGHGVSWCATCDGFFFKDQDIAVIGGGDSAMEEALFLTKFAKSVTVVHRRDTLKASKIMGDRAQAHEKINFVWNTAVEDVVGGDKVTGLKLKNLVDGTESELAVTGVFVAIGNDPRTELVKDKLELTPEGTIAVQGRSSKTSIKGVFAAGDVIDPSYRQAITAAGSGCVAALDVEHYLAELHG
;
A
#
# COMPACT_ATOMS: atom_id res chain seq x y z
N MET A 1 -27.90 -20.54 32.41
CA MET A 1 -28.29 -19.52 33.42
C MET A 1 -27.04 -18.71 33.79
N LEU A 2 -26.76 -17.62 33.08
CA LEU A 2 -25.80 -16.62 33.52
C LEU A 2 -26.58 -15.41 34.07
N ARG A 3 -26.33 -15.06 35.33
CA ARG A 3 -26.90 -13.89 36.00
C ARG A 3 -26.17 -12.62 35.53
N ALA A 4 -26.94 -11.64 35.10
CA ALA A 4 -26.50 -10.28 34.84
C ALA A 4 -26.13 -9.57 36.15
N ALA A 5 -24.99 -8.88 36.17
CA ALA A 5 -24.64 -7.90 37.20
C ALA A 5 -25.10 -6.51 36.75
N GLY A 6 -25.83 -5.82 37.63
CA GLY A 6 -26.38 -4.47 37.40
C GLY A 6 -25.34 -3.34 37.49
N PRO A 7 -25.73 -2.10 37.15
CA PRO A 7 -24.81 -1.01 36.88
C PRO A 7 -24.36 -0.31 38.18
N ALA A 8 -23.05 -0.08 38.31
CA ALA A 8 -22.47 0.76 39.36
C ALA A 8 -22.37 2.22 38.88
N ALA A 9 -22.66 3.13 39.80
CA ALA A 9 -22.85 4.57 39.60
C ALA A 9 -21.59 5.32 39.11
N LEU A 10 -21.78 6.21 38.13
CA LEU A 10 -20.79 7.17 37.64
C LEU A 10 -20.62 8.35 38.62
N GLY A 11 -19.53 8.34 39.38
CA GLY A 11 -19.03 9.51 40.10
C GLY A 11 -18.26 10.45 39.16
N ARG A 12 -18.70 11.71 39.06
CA ARG A 12 -18.02 12.77 38.31
C ARG A 12 -16.65 13.03 38.90
N ASN A 13 -15.59 12.84 38.11
CA ASN A 13 -14.25 13.27 38.46
C ASN A 13 -13.76 14.28 37.40
N THR A 14 -13.96 15.55 37.66
CA THR A 14 -13.41 16.66 36.86
C THR A 14 -11.94 16.83 37.19
N ARG A 15 -11.04 16.24 36.40
CA ARG A 15 -9.62 16.62 36.41
C ARG A 15 -9.42 17.79 35.45
N ARG A 16 -9.01 18.93 36.02
CA ARG A 16 -8.57 20.15 35.33
C ARG A 16 -7.29 19.85 34.55
N TYR A 17 -7.22 20.30 33.29
CA TYR A 17 -5.98 20.46 32.54
C TYR A 17 -5.29 21.76 32.99
N PRO A 18 -3.95 21.81 33.10
CA PRO A 18 -3.25 23.04 33.45
C PRO A 18 -3.24 24.02 32.28
N GLU A 19 -3.56 25.28 32.58
CA GLU A 19 -3.60 26.43 31.68
C GLU A 19 -2.19 26.82 31.19
N CYS A 20 -2.07 27.14 29.90
CA CYS A 20 -0.88 27.74 29.31
C CYS A 20 -0.74 29.19 29.79
N GLY A 21 0.27 29.48 30.61
CA GLY A 21 0.62 30.82 31.03
C GLY A 21 1.30 31.61 29.89
N GLY A 22 0.65 32.70 29.47
CA GLY A 22 1.26 33.73 28.63
C GLY A 22 2.20 34.63 29.44
N TYR A 23 3.31 35.02 28.82
CA TYR A 23 4.19 36.06 29.33
C TYR A 23 3.82 37.39 28.65
N GLU A 24 3.23 38.32 29.42
CA GLU A 24 3.15 39.75 29.08
C GLU A 24 4.32 40.50 29.73
N VAL A 25 4.95 41.39 28.96
CA VAL A 25 6.00 42.30 29.41
C VAL A 25 5.39 43.71 29.48
N PRO A 26 5.39 44.42 30.63
CA PRO A 26 4.81 45.75 30.68
C PRO A 26 5.84 46.85 30.39
N GLY A 27 5.50 47.70 29.41
CA GLY A 27 5.52 49.16 29.55
C GLY A 27 6.85 49.90 29.36
N THR A 28 6.98 50.56 28.21
CA THR A 28 7.32 52.00 28.16
C THR A 28 6.76 52.62 26.87
N THR A 29 5.71 53.42 27.03
CA THR A 29 5.35 54.57 26.18
C THR A 29 6.55 55.54 26.11
N GLY A 30 6.87 56.32 25.08
CA GLY A 30 6.35 56.58 23.74
C GLY A 30 7.06 57.85 23.20
N ILE A 31 6.97 58.08 21.89
CA ILE A 31 7.09 59.38 21.16
C ILE A 31 8.51 60.01 20.99
N PHE A 32 9.07 60.03 19.76
CA PHE A 32 9.19 61.23 18.90
C PHE A 32 9.98 60.99 17.59
N LYS A 33 9.42 61.60 16.53
CA LYS A 33 9.89 62.02 15.20
C LYS A 33 11.39 61.90 14.82
N GLY A 34 11.61 61.55 13.55
CA GLY A 34 12.91 61.41 12.93
C GLY A 34 13.71 62.68 12.71
N ALA A 35 14.99 62.48 12.38
CA ALA A 35 15.85 63.40 11.65
C ALA A 35 17.10 62.65 11.17
N THR A 36 17.52 63.01 9.97
CA THR A 36 18.79 62.74 9.29
C THR A 36 20.04 62.97 10.15
N GLY A 37 21.09 62.17 9.92
CA GLY A 37 22.44 62.47 10.40
C GLY A 37 23.50 61.47 9.94
N LEU A 38 24.22 61.81 8.87
CA LEU A 38 25.54 61.25 8.56
C LEU A 38 26.54 61.69 9.65
N CYS A 39 27.47 60.80 10.03
CA CYS A 39 28.78 61.22 10.51
C CYS A 39 29.88 60.21 10.13
N HIS A 40 31.05 60.77 9.82
CA HIS A 40 32.21 60.20 9.12
C HIS A 40 33.20 59.45 10.04
N VAL A 41 33.74 58.34 9.50
CA VAL A 41 35.16 57.90 9.38
C VAL A 41 36.13 57.96 10.57
N ALA A 42 36.71 56.79 10.91
CA ALA A 42 38.15 56.45 11.05
C ALA A 42 38.27 55.00 11.57
N GLY A 43 39.17 54.10 11.17
CA GLY A 43 40.36 54.20 10.33
C GLY A 43 40.85 52.78 9.98
N PHE A 44 41.82 52.77 9.07
CA PHE A 44 42.54 51.65 8.44
C PHE A 44 43.23 50.69 9.42
N GLU A 45 43.29 49.40 9.09
CA GLU A 45 44.53 48.61 9.14
C GLU A 45 44.49 47.47 8.10
N THR A 46 45.58 47.36 7.35
CA THR A 46 45.79 46.48 6.19
C THR A 46 46.43 45.16 6.58
N GLY A 47 45.94 44.06 5.99
CA GLY A 47 46.64 42.78 5.99
C GLY A 47 46.24 41.94 4.78
N ALA A 48 47.04 41.99 3.72
CA ALA A 48 46.88 41.15 2.54
C ALA A 48 47.39 39.73 2.81
N SER A 49 46.59 38.71 2.49
CA SER A 49 47.07 37.35 2.26
C SER A 49 46.24 36.73 1.15
N THR A 50 46.94 36.27 0.13
CA THR A 50 46.47 35.63 -1.09
C THR A 50 45.68 34.36 -0.79
N LYS A 51 44.51 34.21 -1.44
CA LYS A 51 43.76 32.95 -1.45
C LYS A 51 44.38 32.02 -2.49
N GLU A 52 44.96 30.92 -2.04
CA GLU A 52 45.26 29.75 -2.86
C GLU A 52 43.99 28.91 -3.01
N GLU A 53 43.59 28.63 -4.25
CA GLU A 53 42.54 27.67 -4.58
C GLU A 53 43.08 26.26 -4.33
N VAL A 54 42.49 25.55 -3.35
CA VAL A 54 42.73 24.12 -3.13
C VAL A 54 41.58 23.36 -3.78
N HIS A 55 41.86 22.77 -4.95
CA HIS A 55 41.02 21.73 -5.52
C HIS A 55 41.09 20.48 -4.63
N PRO A 56 39.97 19.92 -4.13
CA PRO A 56 40.00 18.62 -3.51
C PRO A 56 40.22 17.58 -4.61
N THR A 57 41.37 16.92 -4.55
CA THR A 57 41.68 15.73 -5.32
C THR A 57 40.64 14.65 -5.03
N VAL A 58 40.02 14.15 -6.09
CA VAL A 58 39.13 12.98 -6.10
C VAL A 58 39.85 11.82 -5.40
N SER A 59 39.38 11.45 -4.21
CA SER A 59 39.80 10.20 -3.56
C SER A 59 39.20 9.05 -4.35
N ASN A 60 40.09 8.17 -4.81
CA ASN A 60 39.78 6.96 -5.55
C ASN A 60 38.61 6.18 -4.94
N ALA A 61 37.76 5.69 -5.83
CA ALA A 61 36.73 4.70 -5.56
C ALA A 61 37.35 3.47 -4.87
N GLU A 62 37.24 3.41 -3.55
CA GLU A 62 37.47 2.20 -2.79
C GLU A 62 36.20 1.35 -2.88
N ASN A 63 36.25 0.42 -3.83
CA ASN A 63 35.58 -0.88 -3.88
C ASN A 63 34.81 -1.26 -2.60
N THR A 64 33.52 -0.91 -2.50
CA THR A 64 32.64 -1.36 -1.41
C THR A 64 32.28 -2.82 -1.64
N ALA A 65 33.11 -3.73 -1.13
CA ALA A 65 32.68 -5.08 -0.84
C ALA A 65 31.46 -4.98 0.10
N SER A 66 30.29 -5.42 -0.37
CA SER A 66 29.00 -5.21 0.30
C SER A 66 29.05 -5.77 1.73
N GLN A 67 28.95 -4.90 2.73
CA GLN A 67 28.76 -5.32 4.10
C GLN A 67 27.44 -6.10 4.20
N VAL A 68 27.49 -7.33 4.71
CA VAL A 68 26.30 -8.14 4.97
C VAL A 68 25.36 -7.36 5.89
N ARG A 69 24.15 -7.08 5.39
CA ARG A 69 23.11 -6.33 6.10
C ARG A 69 22.36 -7.24 7.06
N ASP A 70 21.70 -6.64 8.05
CA ASP A 70 20.84 -7.40 8.94
C ASP A 70 19.52 -7.77 8.24
N VAL A 71 18.94 -6.83 7.49
CA VAL A 71 17.68 -7.05 6.76
C VAL A 71 17.63 -6.29 5.43
N ILE A 72 17.11 -6.97 4.40
CA ILE A 72 16.65 -6.36 3.15
C ILE A 72 15.14 -6.55 3.02
N ILE A 73 14.43 -5.53 2.56
CA ILE A 73 12.98 -5.54 2.32
C ILE A 73 12.77 -5.38 0.83
N VAL A 74 12.00 -6.29 0.22
CA VAL A 74 11.67 -6.26 -1.20
C VAL A 74 10.20 -5.84 -1.35
N GLY A 75 9.98 -4.66 -1.92
CA GLY A 75 8.65 -4.06 -2.09
C GLY A 75 8.41 -2.85 -1.19
N SER A 76 7.66 -1.88 -1.72
CA SER A 76 7.40 -0.55 -1.15
C SER A 76 5.91 -0.28 -0.94
N GLY A 77 5.08 -1.30 -0.79
CA GLY A 77 3.70 -1.11 -0.34
C GLY A 77 3.62 -0.75 1.15
N PRO A 78 2.41 -0.60 1.71
CA PRO A 78 2.21 -0.37 3.15
C PRO A 78 2.92 -1.39 4.05
N ALA A 79 2.97 -2.66 3.62
CA ALA A 79 3.69 -3.72 4.32
C ALA A 79 5.21 -3.45 4.38
N GLY A 80 5.83 -3.14 3.23
CA GLY A 80 7.26 -2.90 3.12
C GLY A 80 7.71 -1.68 3.92
N TYR A 81 7.03 -0.54 3.77
CA TYR A 81 7.36 0.65 4.53
C TYR A 81 7.10 0.49 6.03
N THR A 82 6.03 -0.20 6.45
CA THR A 82 5.82 -0.48 7.87
C THR A 82 6.94 -1.36 8.43
N ALA A 83 7.35 -2.40 7.69
CA ALA A 83 8.46 -3.25 8.07
C ALA A 83 9.78 -2.43 8.18
N ALA A 84 10.01 -1.51 7.25
CA ALA A 84 11.16 -0.62 7.24
C ALA A 84 11.19 0.30 8.46
N VAL A 85 10.06 0.93 8.80
CA VAL A 85 9.96 1.79 10.00
C VAL A 85 10.31 1.01 11.27
N TYR A 86 9.78 -0.20 11.44
CA TYR A 86 10.02 -0.99 12.64
C TYR A 86 11.47 -1.50 12.73
N THR A 87 12.00 -2.05 11.63
CA THR A 87 13.39 -2.54 11.59
C THR A 87 14.42 -1.41 11.73
N ALA A 88 14.15 -0.23 11.16
CA ALA A 88 14.99 0.96 11.34
C ALA A 88 14.99 1.44 12.80
N ARG A 89 13.83 1.46 13.45
CA ARG A 89 13.72 1.81 14.89
C ARG A 89 14.40 0.79 15.81
N ALA A 90 14.51 -0.46 15.39
CA ALA A 90 15.31 -1.49 16.05
C ALA A 90 16.82 -1.39 15.73
N ASN A 91 17.25 -0.32 15.04
CA ASN A 91 18.65 -0.06 14.67
C ASN A 91 19.26 -1.14 13.75
N LEU A 92 18.44 -1.81 12.93
CA LEU A 92 18.86 -2.85 11.99
C LEU A 92 19.28 -2.30 10.61
N LYS A 93 19.24 -0.97 10.43
CA LYS A 93 19.66 -0.26 9.20
C LYS A 93 19.12 -0.92 7.91
N PRO A 94 17.79 -1.03 7.76
CA PRO A 94 17.18 -1.78 6.66
C PRO A 94 17.48 -1.11 5.31
N LEU A 95 17.71 -1.95 4.30
CA LEU A 95 17.65 -1.57 2.89
C LEU A 95 16.28 -1.99 2.33
N LEU A 96 15.47 -1.05 1.86
CA LEU A 96 14.22 -1.31 1.17
C LEU A 96 14.42 -1.08 -0.34
N ILE A 97 14.12 -2.10 -1.13
CA ILE A 97 14.16 -2.04 -2.60
C ILE A 97 12.73 -1.81 -3.09
N ALA A 98 12.47 -0.61 -3.60
CA ALA A 98 11.12 -0.09 -3.80
C ALA A 98 10.48 -0.48 -5.13
N GLY A 99 11.27 -0.94 -6.10
CA GLY A 99 10.85 -1.02 -7.50
C GLY A 99 11.12 0.30 -8.23
N SER A 100 11.52 0.22 -9.49
CA SER A 100 11.91 1.38 -10.30
C SER A 100 10.71 2.23 -10.72
N VAL A 101 9.60 1.57 -11.06
CA VAL A 101 8.36 2.21 -11.56
C VAL A 101 7.21 2.09 -10.57
N THR A 102 7.16 1.01 -9.79
CA THR A 102 6.02 0.67 -8.93
C THR A 102 6.22 1.08 -7.46
N ALA A 103 7.11 2.04 -7.20
CA ALA A 103 7.37 2.52 -5.85
C ALA A 103 6.08 3.05 -5.20
N GLY A 104 5.76 2.62 -3.98
CA GLY A 104 4.49 2.93 -3.30
C GLY A 104 3.38 1.88 -3.51
N GLY A 105 3.54 0.97 -4.47
CA GLY A 105 2.57 -0.11 -4.74
C GLY A 105 1.22 0.37 -5.27
N GLU A 106 0.19 -0.45 -5.11
CA GLU A 106 -1.13 -0.24 -5.75
C GLU A 106 -1.85 1.04 -5.28
N LEU A 107 -1.52 1.56 -4.08
CA LEU A 107 -2.09 2.83 -3.61
C LEU A 107 -1.65 4.04 -4.42
N MET A 108 -0.59 3.94 -5.24
CA MET A 108 -0.22 5.01 -6.18
C MET A 108 -1.26 5.21 -7.28
N ASN A 109 -2.07 4.19 -7.55
CA ASN A 109 -3.08 4.19 -8.60
C ASN A 109 -4.48 4.53 -8.06
N THR A 110 -4.65 4.71 -6.75
CA THR A 110 -5.93 5.12 -6.15
C THR A 110 -6.00 6.61 -5.92
N THR A 111 -7.21 7.16 -5.99
CA THR A 111 -7.47 8.57 -5.70
C THR A 111 -7.65 8.77 -4.20
N ASP A 112 -8.80 8.40 -3.64
CA ASP A 112 -9.13 8.64 -2.23
C ASP A 112 -9.05 7.36 -1.38
N VAL A 113 -8.56 7.49 -0.15
CA VAL A 113 -8.43 6.42 0.84
C VAL A 113 -9.12 6.86 2.13
N GLU A 114 -10.37 6.43 2.29
CA GLU A 114 -11.19 6.76 3.47
C GLU A 114 -11.11 5.70 4.58
N ASN A 115 -10.52 4.53 4.31
CA ASN A 115 -10.54 3.38 5.20
C ASN A 115 -9.20 3.10 5.90
N PHE A 116 -8.20 3.98 5.73
CA PHE A 116 -6.95 3.91 6.49
C PHE A 116 -7.06 4.75 7.77
N PRO A 117 -7.01 4.14 8.97
CA PRO A 117 -7.23 4.86 10.22
C PRO A 117 -6.13 5.89 10.49
N GLY A 118 -6.53 7.06 10.98
CA GLY A 118 -5.64 8.21 11.23
C GLY A 118 -5.91 9.40 10.31
N PHE A 119 -6.68 9.21 9.24
CA PHE A 119 -7.07 10.24 8.29
C PHE A 119 -8.60 10.40 8.29
N PRO A 120 -9.17 11.18 9.23
CA PRO A 120 -10.62 11.28 9.41
C PRO A 120 -11.35 11.91 8.22
N ASP A 121 -10.65 12.73 7.43
CA ASP A 121 -11.16 13.42 6.25
C ASP A 121 -10.77 12.71 4.94
N GLY A 122 -10.26 11.48 5.01
CA GLY A 122 -9.64 10.80 3.87
C GLY A 122 -8.22 11.29 3.57
N ILE A 123 -7.55 10.63 2.63
CA ILE A 123 -6.23 11.01 2.13
C ILE A 123 -6.03 10.45 0.73
N MET A 124 -5.31 11.17 -0.13
CA MET A 124 -4.96 10.62 -1.43
C MET A 124 -4.01 9.41 -1.30
N GLY A 125 -4.21 8.39 -2.14
CA GLY A 125 -3.35 7.20 -2.17
C GLY A 125 -1.85 7.51 -2.27
N PRO A 126 -1.42 8.32 -3.25
CA PRO A 126 -0.04 8.79 -3.36
C PRO A 126 0.47 9.56 -2.13
N ASP A 127 -0.35 10.43 -1.54
CA ASP A 127 0.03 11.21 -0.36
C ASP A 127 0.21 10.31 0.87
N LEU A 128 -0.63 9.29 1.00
CA LEU A 128 -0.47 8.27 2.04
C LEU A 128 0.85 7.53 1.89
N MET A 129 1.20 7.10 0.67
CA MET A 129 2.46 6.41 0.41
C MET A 129 3.69 7.31 0.58
N GLU A 130 3.60 8.57 0.20
CA GLU A 130 4.67 9.54 0.46
C GLU A 130 4.89 9.72 1.97
N ASN A 131 3.84 9.71 2.78
CA ASN A 131 3.96 9.74 4.24
C ASN A 131 4.65 8.49 4.80
N PHE A 132 4.33 7.30 4.27
CA PHE A 132 5.03 6.06 4.60
C PHE A 132 6.53 6.14 4.28
N GLU A 133 6.86 6.59 3.08
CA GLU A 133 8.25 6.75 2.62
C GLU A 133 9.02 7.72 3.51
N LYS A 134 8.48 8.93 3.73
CA LYS A 134 9.08 9.96 4.60
C LYS A 134 9.31 9.43 6.02
N GLN A 135 8.38 8.63 6.54
CA GLN A 135 8.52 8.04 7.87
C GLN A 135 9.65 7.00 7.92
N ALA A 136 9.75 6.12 6.92
CA ALA A 136 10.83 5.13 6.83
C ALA A 136 12.20 5.82 6.70
N ALA A 137 12.33 6.76 5.77
CA ALA A 137 13.56 7.54 5.57
C ALA A 137 13.98 8.31 6.83
N ARG A 138 13.03 8.90 7.56
CA ARG A 138 13.29 9.61 8.83
C ARG A 138 13.96 8.73 9.89
N PHE A 139 13.65 7.43 9.94
CA PHE A 139 14.26 6.50 10.90
C PHE A 139 15.55 5.86 10.39
N GLY A 140 16.01 6.22 9.18
CA GLY A 140 17.29 5.76 8.64
C GLY A 140 17.19 4.52 7.76
N THR A 141 16.01 4.22 7.20
CA THR A 141 15.89 3.25 6.10
C THR A 141 16.61 3.78 4.87
N GLU A 142 17.46 2.95 4.27
CA GLU A 142 18.02 3.17 2.94
C GLU A 142 17.00 2.69 1.90
N ILE A 143 16.60 3.56 0.97
CA ILE A 143 15.57 3.25 -0.04
C ILE A 143 16.22 3.25 -1.42
N GLN A 144 16.17 2.11 -2.09
CA GLN A 144 16.70 1.91 -3.44
C GLN A 144 15.54 1.79 -4.44
N PHE A 145 15.46 2.71 -5.39
CA PHE A 145 14.45 2.73 -6.44
C PHE A 145 14.89 1.90 -7.64
N GLU A 146 15.01 0.60 -7.45
CA GLU A 146 15.36 -0.37 -8.49
C GLU A 146 14.50 -1.63 -8.36
N ASP A 147 14.43 -2.41 -9.45
CA ASP A 147 13.74 -3.69 -9.44
C ASP A 147 14.66 -4.82 -9.00
N VAL A 148 14.14 -5.74 -8.19
CA VAL A 148 14.83 -7.01 -7.89
C VAL A 148 14.63 -7.97 -9.04
N THR A 149 15.72 -8.53 -9.54
CA THR A 149 15.72 -9.48 -10.66
C THR A 149 16.04 -10.91 -10.23
N GLU A 150 16.76 -11.09 -9.13
CA GLU A 150 17.13 -12.41 -8.62
C GLU A 150 17.22 -12.44 -7.08
N LEU A 151 16.87 -13.59 -6.50
CA LEU A 151 16.89 -13.86 -5.06
C LEU A 151 17.55 -15.20 -4.76
N GLU A 152 18.71 -15.22 -4.13
CA GLU A 152 19.31 -16.44 -3.58
C GLU A 152 19.00 -16.53 -2.09
N LEU A 153 18.13 -17.47 -1.72
CA LEU A 153 17.49 -17.50 -0.39
C LEU A 153 17.99 -18.63 0.52
N GLU A 154 18.78 -19.56 0.00
CA GLU A 154 19.33 -20.67 0.78
C GLU A 154 20.51 -20.24 1.67
N GLY A 155 20.84 -21.05 2.69
CA GLY A 155 21.93 -20.77 3.62
C GLY A 155 21.63 -19.68 4.66
N ASP A 156 22.65 -19.23 5.38
CA ASP A 156 22.47 -18.23 6.45
C ASP A 156 22.46 -16.78 5.94
N ILE A 157 23.08 -16.53 4.78
CA ILE A 157 23.14 -15.22 4.14
C ILE A 157 22.40 -15.30 2.81
N LYS A 158 21.48 -14.37 2.61
CA LYS A 158 20.65 -14.22 1.42
C LYS A 158 21.30 -13.21 0.48
N THR A 159 21.19 -13.43 -0.83
CA THR A 159 21.63 -12.48 -1.86
C THR A 159 20.44 -11.96 -2.64
N VAL A 160 20.39 -10.65 -2.84
CA VAL A 160 19.37 -9.95 -3.63
C VAL A 160 20.07 -9.20 -4.76
N THR A 161 19.76 -9.53 -6.01
CA THR A 161 20.30 -8.87 -7.19
C THR A 161 19.27 -7.90 -7.75
N ILE A 162 19.69 -6.67 -8.02
CA ILE A 162 18.84 -5.64 -8.64
C ILE A 162 19.10 -5.53 -10.14
N ALA A 163 18.23 -4.82 -10.85
CA ALA A 163 18.25 -4.68 -12.31
C ALA A 163 19.57 -4.12 -12.88
N THR A 164 20.30 -3.32 -12.11
CA THR A 164 21.63 -2.80 -12.47
C THR A 164 22.73 -3.88 -12.46
N GLY A 165 22.45 -5.07 -11.93
CA GLY A 165 23.40 -6.15 -11.70
C GLY A 165 24.13 -6.05 -10.36
N GLU A 166 23.87 -5.01 -9.56
CA GLU A 166 24.39 -4.90 -8.20
C GLU A 166 23.74 -5.95 -7.28
N THR A 167 24.54 -6.50 -6.36
CA THR A 167 24.10 -7.51 -5.40
C THR A 167 24.22 -7.00 -3.98
N PHE A 168 23.20 -7.30 -3.17
CA PHE A 168 23.15 -7.00 -1.75
C PHE A 168 23.00 -8.29 -0.97
N GLN A 169 23.72 -8.39 0.15
CA GLN A 169 23.66 -9.54 1.03
C GLN A 169 23.01 -9.20 2.36
N ALA A 170 22.17 -10.09 2.90
CA ALA A 170 21.56 -9.91 4.21
C ALA A 170 21.34 -11.21 4.99
N ARG A 171 21.28 -11.13 6.32
CA ARG A 171 20.90 -12.27 7.17
C ARG A 171 19.41 -12.58 7.05
N ALA A 172 18.57 -11.56 6.91
CA ALA A 172 17.13 -11.68 6.75
C ALA A 172 16.60 -10.96 5.50
N VAL A 173 15.55 -11.50 4.89
CA VAL A 173 14.80 -10.86 3.79
C VAL A 173 13.32 -10.84 4.11
N ILE A 174 12.67 -9.68 3.95
CA ILE A 174 11.21 -9.54 4.00
C ILE A 174 10.69 -9.35 2.57
N LEU A 175 9.82 -10.24 2.12
CA LEU A 175 9.12 -10.18 0.84
C LEU A 175 7.76 -9.50 1.01
N SER A 176 7.60 -8.34 0.40
CA SER A 176 6.38 -7.52 0.46
C SER A 176 5.98 -7.01 -0.93
N THR A 177 6.11 -7.88 -1.92
CA THR A 177 5.92 -7.60 -3.35
C THR A 177 4.46 -7.37 -3.75
N GLY A 178 3.51 -7.62 -2.84
CA GLY A 178 2.09 -7.36 -3.05
C GLY A 178 1.42 -8.32 -4.05
N SER A 179 0.32 -7.86 -4.62
CA SER A 179 -0.52 -8.61 -5.56
C SER A 179 -1.09 -7.64 -6.59
N ALA A 180 -1.15 -8.04 -7.86
CA ALA A 180 -1.71 -7.22 -8.93
C ALA A 180 -3.18 -7.61 -9.18
N TYR A 181 -4.03 -6.65 -9.50
CA TYR A 181 -5.37 -6.95 -9.99
C TYR A 181 -5.32 -7.56 -11.38
N ARG A 182 -6.20 -8.52 -11.66
CA ARG A 182 -6.43 -8.94 -13.05
C ARG A 182 -7.36 -7.96 -13.72
N GLU A 183 -6.89 -7.44 -14.85
CA GLU A 183 -7.62 -6.52 -15.70
C GLU A 183 -8.33 -7.26 -16.84
N LEU A 184 -9.37 -6.65 -17.40
CA LEU A 184 -9.99 -7.10 -18.65
C LEU A 184 -9.06 -6.86 -19.85
N GLY A 185 -8.12 -5.93 -19.72
CA GLY A 185 -7.15 -5.58 -20.75
C GLY A 185 -7.71 -4.60 -21.78
N LEU A 186 -8.68 -3.78 -21.36
CA LEU A 186 -9.36 -2.81 -22.24
C LEU A 186 -8.72 -1.42 -22.08
N GLU A 187 -8.58 -0.68 -23.17
CA GLU A 187 -8.02 0.69 -23.12
C GLU A 187 -8.87 1.60 -22.23
N ASN A 188 -10.20 1.52 -22.36
CA ASN A 188 -11.12 2.34 -21.58
C ASN A 188 -11.24 1.88 -20.12
N GLU A 189 -10.91 0.62 -19.79
CA GLU A 189 -10.79 0.18 -18.39
C GLU A 189 -9.69 0.98 -17.68
N LYS A 190 -8.51 1.08 -18.30
CA LYS A 190 -7.40 1.87 -17.77
C LYS A 190 -7.70 3.36 -17.73
N ARG A 191 -8.23 3.91 -18.84
CA ARG A 191 -8.50 5.35 -18.96
C ARG A 191 -9.54 5.84 -17.95
N LEU A 192 -10.52 5.00 -17.61
CA LEU A 192 -11.61 5.34 -16.68
C LEU A 192 -11.36 4.80 -15.25
N SER A 193 -10.15 4.35 -14.95
CA SER A 193 -9.73 3.98 -13.59
C SER A 193 -9.94 5.15 -12.63
N GLY A 194 -10.60 4.91 -11.49
CA GLY A 194 -10.97 5.97 -10.53
C GLY A 194 -12.11 6.89 -11.01
N HIS A 195 -12.58 6.74 -12.24
CA HIS A 195 -13.66 7.52 -12.85
C HIS A 195 -14.88 6.65 -13.19
N GLY A 196 -15.13 5.65 -12.35
CA GLY A 196 -16.22 4.68 -12.50
C GLY A 196 -15.74 3.25 -12.71
N VAL A 197 -14.45 3.01 -12.98
CA VAL A 197 -13.85 1.67 -12.97
C VAL A 197 -13.08 1.47 -11.66
N SER A 198 -13.29 0.33 -11.01
CA SER A 198 -12.60 -0.08 -9.77
C SER A 198 -12.30 -1.58 -9.78
N TRP A 199 -11.24 -1.97 -9.07
CA TRP A 199 -10.91 -3.38 -8.78
C TRP A 199 -11.08 -3.72 -7.28
N CYS A 200 -11.67 -2.82 -6.49
CA CYS A 200 -11.87 -3.03 -5.06
C CYS A 200 -13.23 -2.48 -4.59
N ALA A 201 -14.23 -3.36 -4.47
CA ALA A 201 -15.54 -2.98 -3.94
C ALA A 201 -15.49 -2.40 -2.52
N THR A 202 -14.64 -2.95 -1.64
CA THR A 202 -14.50 -2.48 -0.24
C THR A 202 -13.91 -1.07 -0.15
N CYS A 203 -13.08 -0.69 -1.14
CA CYS A 203 -12.45 0.60 -1.21
C CYS A 203 -13.44 1.66 -1.71
N ASP A 204 -14.09 1.39 -2.86
CA ASP A 204 -14.81 2.44 -3.59
C ASP A 204 -16.34 2.31 -3.53
N GLY A 205 -16.86 1.19 -3.02
CA GLY A 205 -18.29 0.89 -3.07
C GLY A 205 -19.20 1.95 -2.42
N PHE A 206 -18.69 2.68 -1.45
CA PHE A 206 -19.41 3.78 -0.78
C PHE A 206 -19.73 4.94 -1.74
N PHE A 207 -18.86 5.24 -2.72
CA PHE A 207 -19.04 6.33 -3.67
C PHE A 207 -20.19 6.09 -4.68
N PHE A 208 -20.65 4.84 -4.80
CA PHE A 208 -21.72 4.44 -5.74
C PHE A 208 -23.09 4.29 -5.07
N LYS A 209 -23.32 5.05 -3.99
CA LYS A 209 -24.61 5.07 -3.30
C LYS A 209 -25.75 5.45 -4.25
N ASP A 210 -26.81 4.66 -4.24
CA ASP A 210 -28.02 4.83 -5.07
C ASP A 210 -27.76 4.81 -6.59
N GLN A 211 -26.64 4.25 -7.02
CA GLN A 211 -26.26 4.10 -8.43
C GLN A 211 -26.44 2.67 -8.95
N ASP A 212 -26.58 2.52 -10.27
CA ASP A 212 -26.65 1.24 -10.97
C ASP A 212 -25.22 0.85 -11.41
N ILE A 213 -24.74 -0.31 -10.95
CA ILE A 213 -23.34 -0.73 -11.15
C ILE A 213 -23.24 -2.15 -11.73
N ALA A 214 -22.10 -2.46 -12.33
CA ALA A 214 -21.75 -3.80 -12.81
C ALA A 214 -20.61 -4.41 -12.00
N VAL A 215 -20.67 -5.72 -11.77
CA VAL A 215 -19.56 -6.53 -11.22
C VAL A 215 -19.16 -7.56 -12.27
N ILE A 216 -17.88 -7.60 -12.64
CA ILE A 216 -17.37 -8.50 -13.67
C ILE A 216 -16.68 -9.68 -13.00
N GLY A 217 -17.20 -10.88 -13.19
CA GLY A 217 -16.63 -12.10 -12.63
C GLY A 217 -17.66 -13.14 -12.22
N GLY A 218 -17.18 -14.31 -11.79
CA GLY A 218 -18.06 -15.41 -11.39
C GLY A 218 -17.46 -16.38 -10.37
N GLY A 219 -16.38 -15.97 -9.69
CA GLY A 219 -15.83 -16.69 -8.53
C GLY A 219 -16.43 -16.18 -7.22
N ASP A 220 -15.97 -16.73 -6.09
CA ASP A 220 -16.45 -16.30 -4.77
C ASP A 220 -16.19 -14.80 -4.54
N SER A 221 -15.02 -14.27 -4.92
CA SER A 221 -14.71 -12.83 -4.81
C SER A 221 -15.74 -11.95 -5.51
N ALA A 222 -16.13 -12.28 -6.75
CA ALA A 222 -17.16 -11.53 -7.46
C ALA A 222 -18.53 -11.55 -6.75
N MET A 223 -18.90 -12.69 -6.14
CA MET A 223 -20.16 -12.81 -5.41
C MET A 223 -20.12 -12.08 -4.07
N GLU A 224 -18.99 -12.13 -3.35
CA GLU A 224 -18.77 -11.37 -2.12
C GLU A 224 -18.83 -9.87 -2.39
N GLU A 225 -18.15 -9.39 -3.43
CA GLU A 225 -18.16 -7.99 -3.84
C GLU A 225 -19.56 -7.54 -4.30
N ALA A 226 -20.24 -8.33 -5.13
CA ALA A 226 -21.61 -8.01 -5.56
C ALA A 226 -22.56 -7.88 -4.36
N LEU A 227 -22.51 -8.83 -3.41
CA LEU A 227 -23.30 -8.79 -2.17
C LEU A 227 -22.91 -7.64 -1.25
N PHE A 228 -21.63 -7.28 -1.18
CA PHE A 228 -21.16 -6.13 -0.41
C PHE A 228 -21.72 -4.82 -0.99
N LEU A 229 -21.66 -4.67 -2.32
CA LEU A 229 -22.07 -3.47 -3.02
C LEU A 229 -23.59 -3.21 -2.94
N THR A 230 -24.43 -4.24 -2.74
CA THR A 230 -25.89 -4.05 -2.58
C THR A 230 -26.27 -3.18 -1.37
N LYS A 231 -25.36 -3.02 -0.41
CA LYS A 231 -25.51 -2.13 0.75
C LYS A 231 -25.54 -0.65 0.36
N PHE A 232 -24.93 -0.29 -0.77
CA PHE A 232 -24.79 1.09 -1.24
C PHE A 232 -25.54 1.32 -2.55
N ALA A 233 -25.34 0.42 -3.52
CA ALA A 233 -25.89 0.54 -4.86
C ALA A 233 -27.41 0.40 -4.90
N LYS A 234 -28.02 1.03 -5.92
CA LYS A 234 -29.42 0.87 -6.28
C LYS A 234 -29.66 -0.51 -6.90
N SER A 235 -28.82 -0.91 -7.84
CA SER A 235 -28.81 -2.26 -8.42
C SER A 235 -27.38 -2.70 -8.75
N VAL A 236 -27.16 -4.02 -8.76
CA VAL A 236 -25.88 -4.63 -9.11
C VAL A 236 -26.12 -5.64 -10.22
N THR A 237 -25.44 -5.48 -11.35
CA THR A 237 -25.48 -6.45 -12.45
C THR A 237 -24.19 -7.23 -12.51
N VAL A 238 -24.24 -8.53 -12.21
CA VAL A 238 -23.11 -9.43 -12.41
C VAL A 238 -23.02 -9.82 -13.88
N VAL A 239 -21.90 -9.52 -14.52
CA VAL A 239 -21.59 -9.98 -15.87
C VAL A 239 -20.59 -11.14 -15.79
N HIS A 240 -20.98 -12.29 -16.32
CA HIS A 240 -20.14 -13.48 -16.29
C HIS A 240 -20.09 -14.19 -17.65
N ARG A 241 -18.90 -14.59 -18.05
CA ARG A 241 -18.61 -15.18 -19.37
C ARG A 241 -19.14 -16.61 -19.59
N ARG A 242 -19.71 -17.24 -18.57
CA ARG A 242 -20.27 -18.61 -18.66
C ARG A 242 -21.71 -18.61 -18.16
N ASP A 243 -22.39 -19.74 -18.33
CA ASP A 243 -23.74 -20.02 -17.81
C ASP A 243 -23.74 -20.48 -16.35
N THR A 244 -22.56 -20.72 -15.78
CA THR A 244 -22.37 -21.29 -14.45
C THR A 244 -21.25 -20.59 -13.69
N LEU A 245 -21.46 -20.37 -12.39
CA LEU A 245 -20.46 -19.75 -11.50
C LEU A 245 -19.38 -20.75 -11.08
N LYS A 246 -18.16 -20.24 -10.89
CA LYS A 246 -17.08 -20.95 -10.18
C LYS A 246 -17.22 -20.82 -8.66
N ALA A 247 -17.95 -19.80 -8.19
CA ALA A 247 -18.22 -19.57 -6.78
C ALA A 247 -18.78 -20.82 -6.08
N SER A 248 -18.50 -20.95 -4.79
CA SER A 248 -19.12 -21.94 -3.94
C SER A 248 -20.65 -21.87 -4.05
N LYS A 249 -21.32 -23.02 -3.99
CA LYS A 249 -22.77 -23.11 -4.18
C LYS A 249 -23.53 -22.16 -3.24
N ILE A 250 -23.11 -22.08 -1.99
CA ILE A 250 -23.73 -21.21 -0.98
C ILE A 250 -23.62 -19.73 -1.37
N MET A 251 -22.46 -19.30 -1.87
CA MET A 251 -22.25 -17.92 -2.29
C MET A 251 -23.03 -17.58 -3.55
N GLY A 252 -23.00 -18.47 -4.55
CA GLY A 252 -23.79 -18.32 -5.77
C GLY A 252 -25.30 -18.24 -5.47
N ASP A 253 -25.83 -19.15 -4.64
CA ASP A 253 -27.25 -19.17 -4.25
C ASP A 253 -27.65 -17.87 -3.52
N ARG A 254 -26.78 -17.37 -2.62
CA ARG A 254 -27.02 -16.10 -1.91
C ARG A 254 -27.08 -14.90 -2.84
N ALA A 255 -26.15 -14.80 -3.79
CA ALA A 255 -26.11 -13.71 -4.75
C ALA A 255 -27.32 -13.76 -5.70
N GLN A 256 -27.70 -14.95 -6.19
CA GLN A 256 -28.86 -15.13 -7.06
C GLN A 256 -30.20 -14.85 -6.36
N ALA A 257 -30.29 -15.09 -5.06
CA ALA A 257 -31.50 -14.82 -4.28
C ALA A 257 -31.66 -13.34 -3.87
N HIS A 258 -30.65 -12.50 -4.08
CA HIS A 258 -30.66 -11.11 -3.63
C HIS A 258 -31.42 -10.21 -4.61
N GLU A 259 -32.44 -9.48 -4.15
CA GLU A 259 -33.36 -8.69 -4.99
C GLU A 259 -32.69 -7.60 -5.83
N LYS A 260 -31.58 -7.03 -5.36
CA LYS A 260 -30.79 -6.01 -6.08
C LYS A 260 -29.79 -6.58 -7.09
N ILE A 261 -29.58 -7.90 -7.13
CA ILE A 261 -28.57 -8.51 -7.99
C ILE A 261 -29.24 -9.13 -9.21
N ASN A 262 -28.79 -8.71 -10.39
CA ASN A 262 -29.17 -9.29 -11.67
C ASN A 262 -27.96 -9.96 -12.33
N PHE A 263 -28.18 -10.98 -13.15
CA PHE A 263 -27.11 -11.70 -13.84
C PHE A 263 -27.23 -11.57 -15.36
N VAL A 264 -26.10 -11.30 -16.00
CA VAL A 264 -25.91 -11.38 -17.44
C VAL A 264 -24.91 -12.50 -17.72
N TRP A 265 -25.44 -13.65 -18.12
CA TRP A 265 -24.67 -14.88 -18.35
C TRP A 265 -24.07 -14.94 -19.75
N ASN A 266 -23.12 -15.85 -19.94
CA ASN A 266 -22.47 -16.14 -21.22
C ASN A 266 -21.93 -14.88 -21.91
N THR A 267 -21.55 -13.86 -21.17
CA THR A 267 -21.29 -12.53 -21.72
C THR A 267 -19.93 -12.01 -21.30
N ALA A 268 -19.19 -11.46 -22.25
CA ALA A 268 -17.95 -10.73 -22.01
C ALA A 268 -18.16 -9.23 -22.18
N VAL A 269 -17.37 -8.44 -21.46
CA VAL A 269 -17.26 -7.00 -21.69
C VAL A 269 -16.31 -6.78 -22.86
N GLU A 270 -16.78 -6.13 -23.92
CA GLU A 270 -15.93 -5.74 -25.05
C GLU A 270 -15.34 -4.35 -24.87
N ASP A 271 -16.04 -3.45 -24.17
CA ASP A 271 -15.53 -2.10 -23.90
C ASP A 271 -16.22 -1.44 -22.69
N VAL A 272 -15.55 -0.48 -22.07
CA VAL A 272 -16.12 0.41 -21.05
C VAL A 272 -16.47 1.74 -21.71
N VAL A 273 -17.74 2.12 -21.66
CA VAL A 273 -18.25 3.32 -22.35
C VAL A 273 -18.23 4.51 -21.40
N GLY A 274 -17.63 5.62 -21.83
CA GLY A 274 -17.63 6.86 -21.05
C GLY A 274 -16.71 7.94 -21.64
N GLY A 275 -17.06 9.21 -21.40
CA GLY A 275 -16.18 10.36 -21.64
C GLY A 275 -15.22 10.53 -20.46
N ASP A 276 -15.50 11.49 -19.58
CA ASP A 276 -14.74 11.73 -18.34
C ASP A 276 -15.08 10.73 -17.22
N LYS A 277 -16.20 10.02 -17.35
CA LYS A 277 -16.67 9.00 -16.39
C LYS A 277 -17.43 7.89 -17.10
N VAL A 278 -17.52 6.74 -16.45
CA VAL A 278 -18.29 5.59 -16.94
C VAL A 278 -19.78 5.95 -17.11
N THR A 279 -20.34 5.53 -18.24
CA THR A 279 -21.78 5.63 -18.56
C THR A 279 -22.39 4.28 -18.98
N GLY A 280 -21.57 3.26 -19.21
CA GLY A 280 -22.05 1.91 -19.48
C GLY A 280 -20.97 0.94 -19.92
N LEU A 281 -21.41 -0.25 -20.34
CA LEU A 281 -20.58 -1.32 -20.88
C LEU A 281 -21.09 -1.73 -22.27
N LYS A 282 -20.17 -2.04 -23.18
CA LYS A 282 -20.47 -2.83 -24.37
C LYS A 282 -20.25 -4.30 -24.07
N LEU A 283 -21.25 -5.11 -24.35
CA LEU A 283 -21.31 -6.51 -23.97
C LEU A 283 -21.50 -7.37 -25.21
N LYS A 284 -20.86 -8.54 -25.20
CA LYS A 284 -21.06 -9.57 -26.22
C LYS A 284 -21.36 -10.92 -25.61
N ASN A 285 -22.50 -11.46 -26.00
CA ASN A 285 -22.85 -12.83 -25.67
C ASN A 285 -21.97 -13.80 -26.48
N LEU A 286 -21.26 -14.68 -25.78
CA LEU A 286 -20.29 -15.62 -26.32
C LEU A 286 -20.93 -16.87 -26.94
N VAL A 287 -22.23 -17.08 -26.77
CA VAL A 287 -22.97 -18.22 -27.33
C VAL A 287 -23.60 -17.87 -28.67
N ASP A 288 -24.32 -16.75 -28.74
CA ASP A 288 -25.05 -16.34 -29.96
C ASP A 288 -24.39 -15.16 -30.71
N GLY A 289 -23.36 -14.54 -30.12
CA GLY A 289 -22.64 -13.41 -30.71
C GLY A 289 -23.36 -12.07 -30.61
N THR A 290 -24.51 -12.01 -29.93
CA THR A 290 -25.31 -10.77 -29.81
C THR A 290 -24.56 -9.71 -29.03
N GLU A 291 -24.47 -8.52 -29.60
CA GLU A 291 -23.94 -7.32 -28.96
C GLU A 291 -25.06 -6.54 -28.27
N SER A 292 -24.77 -6.02 -27.09
CA SER A 292 -25.72 -5.22 -26.30
C SER A 292 -24.99 -4.17 -25.46
N GLU A 293 -25.73 -3.21 -24.95
CA GLU A 293 -25.22 -2.20 -24.03
C GLU A 293 -25.88 -2.33 -22.66
N LEU A 294 -25.09 -2.11 -21.61
CA LEU A 294 -25.58 -2.05 -20.23
C LEU A 294 -25.27 -0.67 -19.65
N ALA A 295 -26.31 0.12 -19.37
CA ALA A 295 -26.15 1.42 -18.73
C ALA A 295 -25.84 1.23 -17.23
N VAL A 296 -24.64 1.63 -16.83
CA VAL A 296 -24.14 1.62 -15.45
C VAL A 296 -23.21 2.81 -15.26
N THR A 297 -23.07 3.26 -14.02
CA THR A 297 -22.16 4.36 -13.67
C THR A 297 -20.91 3.88 -12.94
N GLY A 298 -20.89 2.61 -12.49
CA GLY A 298 -19.75 1.96 -11.86
C GLY A 298 -19.52 0.55 -12.41
N VAL A 299 -18.26 0.17 -12.58
CA VAL A 299 -17.80 -1.13 -13.07
C VAL A 299 -16.73 -1.64 -12.11
N PHE A 300 -17.04 -2.73 -11.43
CA PHE A 300 -16.15 -3.40 -10.48
C PHE A 300 -15.61 -4.68 -11.10
N VAL A 301 -14.31 -4.72 -11.38
CA VAL A 301 -13.66 -5.87 -12.03
C VAL A 301 -13.14 -6.83 -10.96
N ALA A 302 -13.87 -7.93 -10.74
CA ALA A 302 -13.64 -8.92 -9.69
C ALA A 302 -13.24 -10.29 -10.27
N ILE A 303 -12.26 -10.30 -11.17
CA ILE A 303 -11.77 -11.52 -11.87
C ILE A 303 -10.53 -12.15 -11.21
N GLY A 304 -10.17 -11.65 -10.03
CA GLY A 304 -9.09 -12.16 -9.18
C GLY A 304 -7.85 -11.29 -9.20
N ASN A 305 -6.84 -11.74 -8.46
CA ASN A 305 -5.56 -11.08 -8.34
C ASN A 305 -4.44 -12.10 -8.54
N ASP A 306 -3.27 -11.60 -8.91
CA ASP A 306 -2.04 -12.36 -9.11
C ASP A 306 -1.00 -11.90 -8.08
N PRO A 307 -0.79 -12.68 -6.99
CA PRO A 307 0.29 -12.43 -6.04
C PRO A 307 1.63 -12.39 -6.77
N ARG A 308 2.47 -11.38 -6.48
CA ARG A 308 3.77 -11.20 -7.16
C ARG A 308 4.82 -12.15 -6.59
N THR A 309 4.73 -13.42 -6.95
CA THR A 309 5.56 -14.52 -6.45
C THR A 309 6.56 -15.07 -7.49
N GLU A 310 6.70 -14.41 -8.63
CA GLU A 310 7.50 -14.88 -9.77
C GLU A 310 8.96 -15.17 -9.39
N LEU A 311 9.54 -14.34 -8.52
CA LEU A 311 10.92 -14.47 -8.05
C LEU A 311 11.13 -15.64 -7.07
N VAL A 312 10.04 -16.18 -6.49
CA VAL A 312 10.10 -17.13 -5.36
C VAL A 312 9.27 -18.39 -5.54
N LYS A 313 8.48 -18.51 -6.61
CA LYS A 313 7.60 -19.66 -6.86
C LYS A 313 8.29 -21.03 -6.87
N ASP A 314 9.57 -21.06 -7.24
CA ASP A 314 10.40 -22.28 -7.28
C ASP A 314 11.34 -22.38 -6.07
N LYS A 315 11.20 -21.48 -5.08
CA LYS A 315 12.09 -21.35 -3.91
C LYS A 315 11.34 -21.45 -2.58
N LEU A 316 10.10 -20.98 -2.52
CA LEU A 316 9.25 -20.98 -1.33
C LEU A 316 8.00 -21.85 -1.55
N GLU A 317 7.44 -22.35 -0.44
CA GLU A 317 6.13 -22.97 -0.47
C GLU A 317 5.06 -21.90 -0.77
N LEU A 318 4.22 -22.17 -1.77
CA LEU A 318 3.06 -21.35 -2.12
C LEU A 318 1.77 -22.07 -1.74
N THR A 319 0.74 -21.30 -1.38
CA THR A 319 -0.61 -21.82 -1.16
C THR A 319 -1.29 -22.17 -2.51
N PRO A 320 -2.41 -22.90 -2.51
CA PRO A 320 -3.18 -23.17 -3.74
C PRO A 320 -3.63 -21.91 -4.49
N GLU A 321 -3.74 -20.78 -3.80
CA GLU A 321 -4.10 -19.46 -4.34
C GLU A 321 -2.90 -18.72 -4.96
N GLY A 322 -1.68 -19.25 -4.84
CA GLY A 322 -0.45 -18.66 -5.37
C GLY A 322 0.21 -17.62 -4.45
N THR A 323 -0.32 -17.41 -3.24
CA THR A 323 0.32 -16.57 -2.20
C THR A 323 1.47 -17.32 -1.51
N ILE A 324 2.43 -16.61 -0.93
CA ILE A 324 3.51 -17.21 -0.15
C ILE A 324 2.93 -17.81 1.14
N ALA A 325 3.20 -19.08 1.40
CA ALA A 325 2.75 -19.74 2.63
C ALA A 325 3.55 -19.24 3.84
N VAL A 326 2.84 -18.87 4.91
CA VAL A 326 3.43 -18.43 6.18
C VAL A 326 2.88 -19.22 7.37
N GLN A 327 3.65 -19.28 8.46
CA GLN A 327 3.29 -20.05 9.64
C GLN A 327 2.26 -19.32 10.52
N GLY A 328 0.97 -19.60 10.30
CA GLY A 328 -0.12 -19.12 11.14
C GLY A 328 -0.23 -17.59 11.16
N ARG A 329 -0.02 -16.97 12.34
CA ARG A 329 -0.07 -15.50 12.50
C ARG A 329 1.30 -14.81 12.35
N SER A 330 2.38 -15.57 12.11
CA SER A 330 3.72 -15.03 11.88
C SER A 330 3.93 -14.66 10.41
N SER A 331 5.10 -14.11 10.08
CA SER A 331 5.54 -13.86 8.71
C SER A 331 6.52 -14.92 8.18
N LYS A 332 6.82 -15.96 8.97
CA LYS A 332 7.85 -16.96 8.67
C LYS A 332 7.45 -17.83 7.49
N THR A 333 8.30 -17.88 6.46
CA THR A 333 8.11 -18.74 5.27
C THR A 333 8.70 -20.13 5.47
N SER A 334 8.74 -20.95 4.41
CA SER A 334 9.40 -22.27 4.41
C SER A 334 10.93 -22.18 4.56
N ILE A 335 11.55 -21.03 4.32
CA ILE A 335 13.01 -20.83 4.46
C ILE A 335 13.31 -19.97 5.69
N LYS A 336 14.20 -20.47 6.57
CA LYS A 336 14.68 -19.72 7.74
C LYS A 336 15.39 -18.43 7.31
N GLY A 337 15.05 -17.32 7.97
CA GLY A 337 15.56 -15.98 7.63
C GLY A 337 14.83 -15.31 6.46
N VAL A 338 13.80 -15.95 5.87
CA VAL A 338 12.94 -15.35 4.86
C VAL A 338 11.53 -15.21 5.41
N PHE A 339 11.01 -13.98 5.32
CA PHE A 339 9.72 -13.58 5.85
C PHE A 339 8.88 -12.96 4.73
N ALA A 340 7.56 -12.97 4.87
CA ALA A 340 6.67 -12.36 3.89
C ALA A 340 5.51 -11.59 4.55
N ALA A 341 5.06 -10.50 3.90
CA ALA A 341 4.04 -9.62 4.44
C ALA A 341 3.24 -8.90 3.33
N GLY A 342 2.03 -8.45 3.68
CA GLY A 342 1.11 -7.79 2.76
C GLY A 342 0.34 -8.77 1.88
N ASP A 343 -0.17 -8.25 0.77
CA ASP A 343 -1.07 -9.00 -0.12
C ASP A 343 -0.41 -10.24 -0.76
N VAL A 344 0.92 -10.33 -0.75
CA VAL A 344 1.64 -11.51 -1.24
C VAL A 344 1.41 -12.76 -0.36
N ILE A 345 0.94 -12.59 0.88
CA ILE A 345 0.56 -13.67 1.81
C ILE A 345 -0.94 -13.75 2.08
N ASP A 346 -1.72 -12.78 1.60
CA ASP A 346 -3.12 -12.60 2.00
C ASP A 346 -4.07 -12.73 0.80
N PRO A 347 -4.70 -13.90 0.59
CA PRO A 347 -5.68 -14.08 -0.47
C PRO A 347 -7.06 -13.49 -0.10
N SER A 348 -7.25 -13.02 1.14
CA SER A 348 -8.57 -12.73 1.71
C SER A 348 -8.81 -11.24 1.88
N TYR A 349 -8.07 -10.57 2.76
CA TYR A 349 -8.42 -9.21 3.19
C TYR A 349 -7.94 -8.14 2.21
N ARG A 350 -6.66 -8.16 1.83
CA ARG A 350 -6.07 -7.28 0.80
C ARG A 350 -6.43 -5.82 1.00
N GLN A 351 -6.13 -5.30 2.21
CA GLN A 351 -6.35 -3.90 2.57
C GLN A 351 -5.02 -3.28 3.00
N ALA A 352 -4.85 -1.98 2.74
CA ALA A 352 -3.64 -1.26 3.13
C ALA A 352 -3.32 -1.38 4.63
N ILE A 353 -4.34 -1.36 5.49
CA ILE A 353 -4.17 -1.48 6.94
C ILE A 353 -3.80 -2.90 7.39
N THR A 354 -4.32 -3.95 6.74
CA THR A 354 -3.90 -5.33 7.03
C THR A 354 -2.49 -5.60 6.51
N ALA A 355 -2.14 -5.03 5.36
CA ALA A 355 -0.79 -5.05 4.82
C ALA A 355 0.21 -4.36 5.75
N ALA A 356 -0.10 -3.14 6.22
CA ALA A 356 0.73 -2.44 7.21
C ALA A 356 0.91 -3.27 8.49
N GLY A 357 -0.18 -3.84 9.02
CA GLY A 357 -0.14 -4.70 10.20
C GLY A 357 0.76 -5.93 10.03
N SER A 358 0.67 -6.62 8.89
CA SER A 358 1.55 -7.76 8.59
C SER A 358 3.00 -7.36 8.36
N GLY A 359 3.26 -6.16 7.81
CA GLY A 359 4.61 -5.58 7.74
C GLY A 359 5.24 -5.38 9.12
N CYS A 360 4.46 -4.90 10.09
CA CYS A 360 4.88 -4.83 11.49
C CYS A 360 5.20 -6.23 12.06
N VAL A 361 4.35 -7.23 11.82
CA VAL A 361 4.63 -8.62 12.25
C VAL A 361 5.95 -9.11 11.67
N ALA A 362 6.21 -8.85 10.38
CA ALA A 362 7.44 -9.29 9.75
C ALA A 362 8.70 -8.64 10.31
N ALA A 363 8.66 -7.34 10.63
CA ALA A 363 9.78 -6.67 11.28
C ALA A 363 10.10 -7.26 12.67
N LEU A 364 9.08 -7.57 13.46
CA LEU A 364 9.25 -8.16 14.79
C LEU A 364 9.77 -9.60 14.71
N ASP A 365 9.30 -10.39 13.74
CA ASP A 365 9.80 -11.74 13.50
C ASP A 365 11.26 -11.74 13.03
N VAL A 366 11.67 -10.74 12.23
CA VAL A 366 13.08 -10.51 11.87
C VAL A 366 13.92 -10.18 13.10
N GLU A 367 13.46 -9.26 13.95
CA GLU A 367 14.17 -8.88 15.18
C GLU A 367 14.42 -10.11 16.07
N HIS A 368 13.39 -10.93 16.30
CA HIS A 368 13.52 -12.17 17.07
C HIS A 368 14.50 -13.15 16.43
N TYR A 369 14.42 -13.35 15.11
CA TYR A 369 15.32 -14.24 14.39
C TYR A 369 16.78 -13.80 14.49
N LEU A 370 17.06 -12.50 14.33
CA LEU A 370 18.42 -11.97 14.45
C LEU A 370 18.96 -12.06 15.87
N ALA A 371 18.11 -11.88 16.89
CA ALA A 371 18.49 -12.08 18.29
C ALA A 371 18.87 -13.56 18.57
N GLU A 372 18.14 -14.52 18.00
CA GLU A 372 18.45 -15.95 18.09
C GLU A 372 19.75 -16.36 17.38
N LEU A 373 20.23 -15.58 16.40
CA LEU A 373 21.52 -15.85 15.74
C LEU A 373 22.73 -15.36 16.58
N HIS A 374 22.50 -14.41 17.49
CA HIS A 374 23.55 -13.79 18.30
C HIS A 374 23.61 -14.32 19.74
N GLY A 375 22.64 -15.16 20.15
CA GLY A 375 22.63 -15.88 21.43
C GLY A 375 23.00 -17.35 21.24
#